data_AF-A0A353GH32-F1
#
_entry.id   AF-A0A353GH32-F1
#
_cell.length_a   1.000
_cell.length_b   1.000
_cell.length_c   1.000
_cell.angle_alpha   90.00
_cell.angle_beta   90.00
_cell.angle_gamma   90.00
#
_symmetry.space_group_name_H-M   'P 1'
#
loop_
_entity.id
_entity.type
_entity.pdbx_description
1 polymer ?
#
loop_
_entity_poly.entity_id
_entity_poly.type
_entity_poly.pdbx_seq_one_letter_code
_entity_poly.pdbx_strand_id
1 'polypeptide(L)'
;DKWVGDKNILNFLANYYNQAISLKKEVVVAVKEGQMNHDSAVLDYERGGPGNVTPFYWLSDDTVSPSSWCYVEGMKYYTVTQEIHSLIDKVSKNGNLLLNISPKPDGTIPQAQKDILLGMGDWLKKFGESIYSTRAWTVYGEGPTHMGGGAFTAPVRGTKQDIRFTRNVANNTLYAIVLDWPGDGAQLNLQTLKSSRIDLSSLKKVELLGEQAGKYIALDTHAQDKTGLKITMPPQSPYSASAYAIKLTFSGTIPTLTPDGYAKASAEKTGEGAEQAFDSNPKTKWYTKVNGAT
;
A
#
# COMPACT_ATOMS: atom_id res chain seq x y z
N ASP A 1 19.63 -28.12 10.01
CA ASP A 1 20.69 -27.85 9.02
C ASP A 1 20.29 -26.74 8.07
N LYS A 2 20.97 -25.59 8.10
CA LYS A 2 20.84 -24.58 7.05
C LYS A 2 21.67 -25.04 5.85
N TRP A 3 21.11 -25.00 4.64
CA TRP A 3 21.80 -25.39 3.40
C TRP A 3 23.03 -24.52 3.08
N VAL A 4 23.09 -23.30 3.63
CA VAL A 4 24.26 -22.40 3.57
C VAL A 4 24.62 -22.01 5.00
N GLY A 5 25.88 -22.19 5.38
CA GLY A 5 26.35 -21.82 6.72
C GLY A 5 26.43 -20.30 6.92
N ASP A 6 26.14 -19.84 8.12
CA ASP A 6 26.10 -18.40 8.47
C ASP A 6 27.39 -17.65 8.10
N LYS A 7 28.56 -18.30 8.25
CA LYS A 7 29.86 -17.75 7.83
C LYS A 7 29.89 -17.36 6.34
N ASN A 8 29.29 -18.18 5.48
CA ASN A 8 29.28 -17.92 4.04
C ASN A 8 28.35 -16.75 3.69
N ILE A 9 27.19 -16.66 4.36
CA ILE A 9 26.25 -15.54 4.21
C ILE A 9 26.94 -14.23 4.62
N LEU A 10 27.59 -14.21 5.78
CA LEU A 10 28.28 -13.02 6.27
C LEU A 10 29.45 -12.61 5.36
N ASN A 11 30.22 -13.58 4.84
CA ASN A 11 31.28 -13.30 3.88
C ASN A 11 30.74 -12.70 2.57
N PHE A 12 29.61 -13.22 2.06
CA PHE A 12 28.94 -12.67 0.89
C PHE A 12 28.51 -11.21 1.12
N LEU A 13 27.79 -10.95 2.21
CA LEU A 13 27.30 -9.60 2.54
C LEU A 13 28.45 -8.60 2.69
N ALA A 14 29.49 -8.97 3.46
CA ALA A 14 30.65 -8.13 3.64
C ALA A 14 31.34 -7.82 2.31
N ASN A 15 31.55 -8.83 1.45
CA ASN A 15 32.17 -8.63 0.15
C ASN A 15 31.32 -7.72 -0.76
N TYR A 16 30.02 -8.00 -0.86
CA TYR A 16 29.10 -7.27 -1.71
C TYR A 16 28.94 -5.80 -1.28
N TYR A 17 28.80 -5.54 0.03
CA TYR A 17 28.69 -4.18 0.56
C TYR A 17 30.00 -3.39 0.47
N ASN A 18 31.15 -4.04 0.70
CA ASN A 18 32.44 -3.39 0.46
C ASN A 18 32.65 -3.04 -1.01
N GLN A 19 32.22 -3.92 -1.92
CA GLN A 19 32.25 -3.63 -3.35
C GLN A 19 31.31 -2.46 -3.71
N ALA A 20 30.10 -2.42 -3.15
CA ALA A 20 29.16 -1.32 -3.34
C ALA A 20 29.72 0.04 -2.89
N ILE A 21 30.42 0.08 -1.75
CA ILE A 21 31.14 1.27 -1.27
C ILE A 21 32.20 1.69 -2.29
N SER A 22 33.01 0.75 -2.79
CA SER A 22 34.04 1.06 -3.80
C SER A 22 33.46 1.62 -5.11
N LEU A 23 32.26 1.14 -5.47
CA LEU A 23 31.53 1.58 -6.67
C LEU A 23 30.66 2.82 -6.43
N LYS A 24 30.59 3.33 -5.19
CA LYS A 24 29.72 4.44 -4.77
C LYS A 24 28.25 4.21 -5.15
N LYS A 25 27.75 2.99 -4.91
CA LYS A 25 26.36 2.60 -5.17
C LYS A 25 25.65 2.22 -3.88
N GLU A 26 24.40 2.66 -3.76
CA GLU A 26 23.46 2.09 -2.80
C GLU A 26 22.93 0.77 -3.37
N VAL A 27 23.10 -0.33 -2.64
CA VAL A 27 22.70 -1.67 -3.07
C VAL A 27 21.74 -2.29 -2.07
N VAL A 28 21.00 -3.29 -2.51
CA VAL A 28 20.04 -4.03 -1.70
C VAL A 28 20.29 -5.52 -1.86
N VAL A 29 20.32 -6.24 -0.75
CA VAL A 29 20.20 -7.71 -0.74
C VAL A 29 18.79 -8.03 -0.23
N ALA A 30 18.06 -8.84 -1.00
CA ALA A 30 16.78 -9.39 -0.61
C ALA A 30 16.96 -10.83 -0.15
N VAL A 31 16.27 -11.21 0.94
CA VAL A 31 16.36 -12.56 1.53
C VAL A 31 14.98 -13.02 1.96
N LYS A 32 14.68 -14.32 1.83
CA LYS A 32 13.39 -14.85 2.24
C LYS A 32 13.17 -14.63 3.74
N GLU A 33 11.94 -14.30 4.11
CA GLU A 33 11.54 -14.13 5.52
C GLU A 33 12.02 -15.31 6.38
N GLY A 34 12.54 -15.00 7.57
CA GLY A 34 13.07 -15.99 8.52
C GLY A 34 14.52 -16.42 8.28
N GLN A 35 15.15 -16.01 7.17
CA GLN A 35 16.56 -16.32 6.91
C GLN A 35 17.54 -15.34 7.58
N MET A 36 17.17 -14.06 7.67
CA MET A 36 17.95 -13.00 8.32
C MET A 36 17.05 -11.97 9.00
N ASN A 37 17.67 -11.08 9.79
CA ASN A 37 17.00 -9.90 10.32
C ASN A 37 16.92 -8.78 9.26
N HIS A 38 16.16 -7.73 9.57
CA HIS A 38 15.92 -6.59 8.68
C HIS A 38 17.03 -5.52 8.74
N ASP A 39 18.08 -5.71 9.55
CA ASP A 39 19.10 -4.68 9.78
C ASP A 39 20.04 -4.52 8.57
N SER A 40 20.24 -5.59 7.82
CA SER A 40 21.25 -5.67 6.77
C SER A 40 20.72 -6.25 5.46
N ALA A 41 19.44 -6.57 5.37
CA ALA A 41 18.79 -7.08 4.16
C ALA A 41 17.31 -6.70 4.14
N VAL A 42 16.74 -6.59 2.95
CA VAL A 42 15.29 -6.43 2.78
C VAL A 42 14.64 -7.80 2.83
N LEU A 43 13.63 -7.95 3.68
CA LEU A 43 12.88 -9.20 3.76
C LEU A 43 11.98 -9.34 2.54
N ASP A 44 12.12 -10.46 1.87
CA ASP A 44 11.30 -10.94 0.77
C ASP A 44 10.27 -11.91 1.35
N TYR A 45 9.04 -11.42 1.46
CA TYR A 45 7.91 -12.15 1.99
C TYR A 45 7.35 -13.13 0.97
N GLU A 46 6.85 -14.24 1.50
CA GLU A 46 6.07 -15.21 0.74
C GLU A 46 4.97 -14.55 -0.10
N ARG A 47 4.64 -15.22 -1.21
CA ARG A 47 3.76 -14.69 -2.24
C ARG A 47 2.46 -14.15 -1.65
N GLY A 48 2.16 -12.89 -1.98
CA GLY A 48 1.01 -12.15 -1.47
C GLY A 48 1.37 -11.14 -0.37
N GLY A 49 2.50 -11.34 0.32
CA GLY A 49 3.01 -10.44 1.35
C GLY A 49 2.21 -10.47 2.66
N PRO A 50 2.57 -9.62 3.64
CA PRO A 50 1.90 -9.50 4.92
C PRO A 50 0.44 -9.01 4.78
N GLY A 51 -0.39 -9.41 5.74
CA GLY A 51 -1.80 -9.01 5.79
C GLY A 51 -2.02 -7.57 6.28
N ASN A 52 -0.99 -6.92 6.84
CA ASN A 52 -1.06 -5.59 7.43
C ASN A 52 0.21 -4.77 7.11
N VAL A 53 0.21 -3.47 7.44
CA VAL A 53 1.40 -2.61 7.36
C VAL A 53 2.50 -3.20 8.25
N THR A 54 3.73 -3.21 7.74
CA THR A 54 4.92 -3.56 8.53
C THR A 54 5.78 -2.33 8.82
N PRO A 55 6.50 -2.30 9.95
CA PRO A 55 7.35 -1.17 10.31
C PRO A 55 8.60 -1.05 9.44
N PHE A 56 9.09 -2.17 8.89
CA PHE A 56 10.28 -2.21 8.05
C PHE A 56 9.89 -2.37 6.59
N TYR A 57 10.65 -1.74 5.70
CA TYR A 57 10.42 -1.86 4.27
C TYR A 57 10.70 -3.29 3.81
N TRP A 58 9.88 -3.81 2.91
CA TRP A 58 9.93 -5.20 2.46
C TRP A 58 9.65 -5.31 0.96
N LEU A 59 9.80 -6.50 0.41
CA LEU A 59 9.28 -6.84 -0.90
C LEU A 59 8.58 -8.20 -0.86
N SER A 60 7.74 -8.48 -1.84
CA SER A 60 7.22 -9.83 -2.06
C SER A 60 7.19 -10.11 -3.54
N ASP A 61 7.63 -11.30 -3.88
CA ASP A 61 7.53 -11.85 -5.21
C ASP A 61 6.07 -12.19 -5.54
N ASP A 62 5.68 -11.91 -6.78
CA ASP A 62 4.45 -12.43 -7.37
C ASP A 62 4.73 -12.90 -8.80
N THR A 63 3.76 -13.56 -9.42
CA THR A 63 3.92 -14.06 -10.80
C THR A 63 2.63 -13.85 -11.58
N VAL A 64 2.77 -13.53 -12.85
CA VAL A 64 1.66 -13.36 -13.80
C VAL A 64 0.82 -14.63 -14.00
N SER A 65 1.21 -15.77 -13.43
CA SER A 65 0.55 -17.07 -13.59
C SER A 65 0.21 -17.75 -12.27
N PRO A 66 -0.99 -18.36 -12.13
CA PRO A 66 -1.30 -19.20 -10.97
C PRO A 66 -0.57 -20.55 -10.98
N SER A 67 0.03 -20.95 -12.10
CA SER A 67 0.47 -22.32 -12.31
C SER A 67 1.94 -22.53 -11.91
N SER A 68 2.84 -21.70 -12.43
CA SER A 68 4.29 -21.90 -12.31
C SER A 68 5.02 -20.57 -12.45
N TRP A 69 6.21 -20.47 -11.87
CA TRP A 69 7.15 -19.37 -12.09
C TRP A 69 7.83 -19.46 -13.47
N CYS A 70 8.05 -20.69 -13.95
CA CYS A 70 8.61 -20.99 -15.27
C CYS A 70 7.51 -21.33 -16.28
N TYR A 71 7.78 -21.10 -17.57
CA TYR A 71 6.81 -21.39 -18.62
C TYR A 71 6.46 -22.88 -18.68
N VAL A 72 5.16 -23.16 -18.80
CA VAL A 72 4.61 -24.49 -19.06
C VAL A 72 3.57 -24.36 -20.17
N GLU A 73 3.55 -25.31 -21.09
CA GLU A 73 2.57 -25.35 -22.17
C GLU A 73 1.14 -25.30 -21.60
N GLY A 74 0.29 -24.43 -22.15
CA GLY A 74 -1.07 -24.24 -21.65
C GLY A 74 -1.21 -23.52 -20.30
N MET A 75 -0.15 -22.89 -19.77
CA MET A 75 -0.25 -22.13 -18.51
C MET A 75 -1.28 -20.99 -18.60
N LYS A 76 -1.98 -20.77 -17.48
CA LYS A 76 -2.96 -19.70 -17.33
C LYS A 76 -2.29 -18.41 -16.85
N TYR A 77 -3.00 -17.30 -16.95
CA TYR A 77 -2.52 -15.99 -16.52
C TYR A 77 -3.56 -15.28 -15.66
N TYR A 78 -3.10 -14.45 -14.72
CA TYR A 78 -3.95 -13.49 -14.04
C TYR A 78 -4.33 -12.33 -14.96
N THR A 79 -5.29 -11.53 -14.52
CA THR A 79 -5.71 -10.33 -15.25
C THR A 79 -4.85 -9.12 -14.88
N VAL A 80 -4.76 -8.15 -15.80
CA VAL A 80 -4.16 -6.82 -15.56
C VAL A 80 -4.66 -6.19 -14.25
N THR A 81 -5.98 -6.25 -14.01
CA THR A 81 -6.60 -5.69 -12.81
C THR A 81 -6.15 -6.40 -11.52
N GLN A 82 -6.02 -7.72 -11.54
CA GLN A 82 -5.51 -8.46 -10.36
C GLN A 82 -4.09 -8.05 -10.01
N GLU A 83 -3.22 -7.90 -11.01
CA GLU A 83 -1.82 -7.50 -10.78
C GLU A 83 -1.71 -6.03 -10.33
N ILE A 84 -2.53 -5.13 -10.87
CA ILE A 84 -2.61 -3.73 -10.39
C ILE A 84 -3.09 -3.69 -8.92
N HIS A 85 -4.12 -4.47 -8.56
CA HIS A 85 -4.61 -4.50 -7.19
C HIS A 85 -3.59 -5.09 -6.22
N SER A 86 -2.87 -6.13 -6.65
CA SER A 86 -1.75 -6.72 -5.93
C SER A 86 -0.63 -5.70 -5.67
N LEU A 87 -0.26 -4.91 -6.70
CA LEU A 87 0.70 -3.82 -6.56
C LEU A 87 0.24 -2.76 -5.55
N ILE A 88 -0.99 -2.26 -5.71
CA ILE A 88 -1.55 -1.21 -4.84
C ILE A 88 -1.58 -1.70 -3.38
N ASP A 89 -2.01 -2.94 -3.14
CA ASP A 89 -2.07 -3.52 -1.79
C ASP A 89 -0.69 -3.61 -1.14
N LYS A 90 0.30 -4.17 -1.83
CA LYS A 90 1.68 -4.29 -1.32
C LYS A 90 2.30 -2.92 -1.00
N VAL A 91 2.13 -1.93 -1.90
CA VAL A 91 2.65 -0.56 -1.69
C VAL A 91 1.99 0.11 -0.49
N SER A 92 0.68 -0.07 -0.31
CA SER A 92 -0.06 0.50 0.84
C SER A 92 0.40 -0.06 2.19
N LYS A 93 1.00 -1.25 2.19
CA LYS A 93 1.52 -1.97 3.37
C LYS A 93 3.04 -1.84 3.54
N ASN A 94 3.66 -0.86 2.88
CA ASN A 94 5.09 -0.51 2.99
C ASN A 94 6.03 -1.47 2.22
N GLY A 95 5.53 -2.12 1.17
CA GLY A 95 6.28 -3.11 0.40
C GLY A 95 6.44 -2.79 -1.09
N ASN A 96 7.38 -3.49 -1.72
CA ASN A 96 7.51 -3.56 -3.18
C ASN A 96 6.90 -4.85 -3.73
N LEU A 97 6.41 -4.77 -4.98
CA LEU A 97 6.09 -5.93 -5.80
C LEU A 97 7.28 -6.25 -6.72
N LEU A 98 7.82 -7.46 -6.63
CA LEU A 98 8.71 -8.02 -7.65
C LEU A 98 7.91 -9.00 -8.51
N LEU A 99 7.53 -8.58 -9.72
CA LEU A 99 6.67 -9.39 -10.60
C LEU A 99 7.49 -10.26 -11.54
N ASN A 100 7.34 -11.58 -11.40
CA ASN A 100 7.91 -12.58 -12.30
C ASN A 100 7.10 -12.71 -13.60
N ILE A 101 7.84 -12.91 -14.68
CA ILE A 101 7.32 -13.33 -15.99
C ILE A 101 7.95 -14.66 -16.38
N SER A 102 7.32 -15.37 -17.31
CA SER A 102 7.69 -16.72 -17.71
C SER A 102 7.94 -16.81 -19.22
N PRO A 103 9.11 -16.38 -19.73
CA PRO A 103 9.48 -16.57 -21.13
C PRO A 103 9.48 -18.05 -21.53
N LYS A 104 9.20 -18.31 -22.82
CA LYS A 104 9.30 -19.64 -23.42
C LYS A 104 10.75 -20.12 -23.50
N PRO A 105 11.00 -21.42 -23.72
CA PRO A 105 12.36 -21.96 -23.90
C PRO A 105 13.15 -21.33 -25.06
N ASP A 106 12.46 -20.81 -26.08
CA ASP A 106 13.08 -20.07 -27.20
C ASP A 106 13.38 -18.59 -26.87
N GLY A 107 13.12 -18.16 -25.63
CA GLY A 107 13.33 -16.79 -25.16
C GLY A 107 12.19 -15.83 -25.46
N THR A 108 11.14 -16.24 -26.19
CA THR A 108 10.01 -15.35 -26.49
C THR A 108 9.09 -15.18 -25.28
N ILE A 109 8.61 -13.94 -25.06
CA ILE A 109 7.60 -13.67 -24.02
C ILE A 109 6.20 -13.90 -24.61
N PRO A 110 5.37 -14.77 -24.02
CA PRO A 110 3.98 -14.98 -24.46
C PRO A 110 3.17 -13.69 -24.49
N GLN A 111 2.27 -13.54 -25.48
CA GLN A 111 1.50 -12.31 -25.68
C GLN A 111 0.68 -11.91 -24.45
N ALA A 112 0.02 -12.88 -23.79
CA ALA A 112 -0.75 -12.61 -22.57
C ALA A 112 0.08 -11.96 -21.45
N GLN A 113 1.36 -12.32 -21.31
CA GLN A 113 2.24 -11.70 -20.32
C GLN A 113 2.61 -10.27 -20.72
N LYS A 114 2.84 -10.03 -22.02
CA LYS A 114 3.06 -8.67 -22.55
C LYS A 114 1.85 -7.78 -22.31
N ASP A 115 0.64 -8.28 -22.55
CA ASP A 115 -0.60 -7.54 -22.35
C ASP A 115 -0.78 -7.14 -20.87
N ILE A 116 -0.40 -8.03 -19.93
CA ILE A 116 -0.38 -7.72 -18.49
C ILE A 116 0.61 -6.58 -18.20
N LEU A 117 1.86 -6.72 -18.63
CA LEU A 117 2.91 -5.71 -18.38
C LEU A 117 2.56 -4.34 -18.98
N LEU A 118 2.06 -4.33 -20.22
CA LEU A 118 1.66 -3.10 -20.91
C LEU A 118 0.44 -2.47 -20.24
N GLY A 119 -0.57 -3.26 -19.86
CA GLY A 119 -1.74 -2.76 -19.13
C GLY A 119 -1.39 -2.18 -17.75
N MET A 120 -0.47 -2.83 -17.02
CA MET A 120 0.08 -2.27 -15.77
C MET A 120 0.84 -0.97 -16.03
N GLY A 121 1.68 -0.94 -17.08
CA GLY A 121 2.42 0.26 -17.49
C GLY A 121 1.52 1.43 -17.85
N ASP A 122 0.43 1.18 -18.58
CA ASP A 122 -0.57 2.18 -18.94
C ASP A 122 -1.27 2.75 -17.70
N TRP A 123 -1.65 1.90 -16.75
CA TRP A 123 -2.23 2.37 -15.49
C TRP A 123 -1.22 3.20 -14.68
N LEU A 124 0.02 2.72 -14.53
CA LEU A 124 1.10 3.42 -13.82
C LEU A 124 1.49 4.73 -14.49
N LYS A 125 1.36 4.86 -15.81
CA LYS A 125 1.58 6.13 -16.52
C LYS A 125 0.56 7.19 -16.11
N LYS A 126 -0.68 6.80 -15.84
CA LYS A 126 -1.77 7.71 -15.45
C LYS A 126 -1.76 8.01 -13.95
N PHE A 127 -1.59 6.96 -13.14
CA PHE A 127 -1.78 7.01 -11.68
C PHE A 127 -0.48 6.87 -10.88
N GLY A 128 0.69 6.84 -11.53
CA GLY A 128 1.97 6.61 -10.88
C GLY A 128 2.31 7.58 -9.76
N GLU A 129 1.71 8.78 -9.73
CA GLU A 129 1.83 9.73 -8.61
C GLU A 129 1.32 9.15 -7.27
N SER A 130 0.33 8.26 -7.29
CA SER A 130 -0.18 7.60 -6.08
C SER A 130 0.61 6.35 -5.67
N ILE A 131 1.66 5.99 -6.42
CA ILE A 131 2.49 4.80 -6.20
C ILE A 131 3.97 5.18 -6.04
N TYR A 132 4.58 5.71 -7.10
CA TYR A 132 6.00 6.05 -7.11
C TYR A 132 6.30 7.20 -6.16
N SER A 133 7.42 7.10 -5.44
CA SER A 133 7.83 8.09 -4.44
C SER A 133 6.79 8.36 -3.35
N THR A 134 5.82 7.45 -3.17
CA THR A 134 4.94 7.44 -2.01
C THR A 134 5.53 6.56 -0.91
N ARG A 135 4.83 6.49 0.20
CA ARG A 135 5.09 5.59 1.32
C ARG A 135 3.75 5.18 1.90
N ALA A 136 3.76 4.07 2.65
CA ALA A 136 2.61 3.67 3.44
C ALA A 136 2.17 4.78 4.41
N TRP A 137 0.86 4.83 4.63
CA TRP A 137 0.28 5.57 5.72
C TRP A 137 0.12 4.66 6.96
N THR A 138 -0.36 5.19 8.08
CA THR A 138 -0.54 4.41 9.33
C THR A 138 -1.59 3.31 9.19
N VAL A 139 -2.54 3.46 8.26
CA VAL A 139 -3.55 2.46 7.90
C VAL A 139 -3.39 2.16 6.41
N TYR A 140 -3.29 0.89 6.03
CA TYR A 140 -3.08 0.50 4.63
C TYR A 140 -4.34 0.64 3.78
N GLY A 141 -5.54 0.48 4.34
CA GLY A 141 -6.76 0.46 3.56
C GLY A 141 -8.04 0.10 4.30
N GLU A 142 -9.11 -0.04 3.53
CA GLU A 142 -10.47 -0.40 3.93
C GLU A 142 -11.04 -1.45 2.98
N GLY A 143 -12.15 -2.07 3.38
CA GLY A 143 -12.97 -2.92 2.51
C GLY A 143 -12.94 -4.40 2.88
N PRO A 144 -13.84 -5.19 2.25
CA PRO A 144 -14.02 -6.60 2.57
C PRO A 144 -12.98 -7.52 1.93
N THR A 145 -12.24 -7.07 0.93
CA THR A 145 -11.28 -7.92 0.20
C THR A 145 -9.94 -7.93 0.95
N HIS A 146 -9.72 -9.03 1.65
CA HIS A 146 -8.45 -9.33 2.30
C HIS A 146 -7.42 -9.82 1.27
N MET A 147 -6.21 -9.29 1.35
CA MET A 147 -5.07 -9.65 0.50
C MET A 147 -3.84 -9.88 1.39
N GLY A 148 -3.01 -10.87 1.05
CA GLY A 148 -1.85 -11.26 1.84
C GLY A 148 -2.20 -11.90 3.20
N GLY A 149 -1.19 -12.10 4.04
CA GLY A 149 -1.34 -12.63 5.40
C GLY A 149 -1.54 -14.15 5.50
N GLY A 150 -1.41 -14.87 4.39
CA GLY A 150 -1.45 -16.32 4.34
C GLY A 150 -0.25 -16.89 3.58
N ALA A 151 -0.06 -18.21 3.67
CA ALA A 151 0.93 -18.91 2.86
C ALA A 151 0.48 -18.91 1.40
N PHE A 152 1.31 -18.33 0.51
CA PHE A 152 1.11 -18.33 -0.94
C PHE A 152 -0.27 -17.82 -1.38
N THR A 153 -0.52 -16.53 -1.16
CA THR A 153 -1.81 -15.89 -1.50
C THR A 153 -1.79 -15.39 -2.94
N ALA A 154 -2.77 -15.82 -3.75
CA ALA A 154 -2.91 -15.36 -5.13
C ALA A 154 -3.39 -13.89 -5.22
N PRO A 155 -3.03 -13.16 -6.29
CA PRO A 155 -3.65 -11.88 -6.63
C PRO A 155 -5.17 -12.00 -6.76
N VAL A 156 -5.89 -11.14 -6.03
CA VAL A 156 -7.36 -11.08 -6.06
C VAL A 156 -7.82 -9.71 -6.57
N ARG A 157 -8.93 -9.71 -7.30
CA ARG A 157 -9.56 -8.47 -7.74
C ARG A 157 -10.39 -7.89 -6.59
N GLY A 158 -9.93 -6.77 -6.05
CA GLY A 158 -10.75 -5.89 -5.20
C GLY A 158 -11.97 -5.30 -5.91
N THR A 159 -12.80 -4.64 -5.11
CA THR A 159 -14.11 -4.10 -5.47
C THR A 159 -14.15 -2.58 -5.21
N LYS A 160 -15.27 -1.95 -5.56
CA LYS A 160 -15.51 -0.53 -5.26
C LYS A 160 -15.60 -0.19 -3.77
N GLN A 161 -15.71 -1.20 -2.90
CA GLN A 161 -15.68 -1.05 -1.45
C GLN A 161 -14.26 -1.12 -0.88
N ASP A 162 -13.27 -1.48 -1.69
CA ASP A 162 -11.90 -1.63 -1.26
C ASP A 162 -11.11 -0.35 -1.58
N ILE A 163 -10.51 0.22 -0.53
CA ILE A 163 -9.64 1.39 -0.63
C ILE A 163 -8.26 1.00 -0.10
N ARG A 164 -7.21 1.52 -0.74
CA ARG A 164 -5.83 1.43 -0.26
C ARG A 164 -5.22 2.81 -0.17
N PHE A 165 -4.41 3.05 0.86
CA PHE A 165 -3.84 4.34 1.15
C PHE A 165 -2.33 4.37 0.89
N THR A 166 -1.89 5.45 0.26
CA THR A 166 -0.48 5.85 0.22
C THR A 166 -0.38 7.33 0.53
N ARG A 167 0.80 7.81 0.90
CA ARG A 167 1.03 9.24 1.14
C ARG A 167 2.35 9.69 0.52
N ASN A 168 2.47 10.97 0.22
CA ASN A 168 3.73 11.52 -0.28
C ASN A 168 4.79 11.63 0.84
N VAL A 169 6.06 11.83 0.45
CA VAL A 169 7.17 11.94 1.42
C VAL A 169 7.04 13.18 2.32
N ALA A 170 6.55 14.29 1.78
CA ALA A 170 6.28 15.52 2.53
C ALA A 170 5.15 15.37 3.56
N ASN A 171 4.40 14.26 3.51
CA ASN A 171 3.32 13.91 4.43
C ASN A 171 2.22 14.98 4.50
N ASN A 172 1.90 15.64 3.39
CA ASN A 172 0.81 16.62 3.25
C ASN A 172 -0.22 16.22 2.16
N THR A 173 -0.01 15.09 1.50
CA THR A 173 -0.93 14.52 0.52
C THR A 173 -1.19 13.05 0.84
N LEU A 174 -2.46 12.71 1.03
CA LEU A 174 -2.95 11.34 1.17
C LEU A 174 -3.62 10.92 -0.14
N TYR A 175 -3.29 9.75 -0.66
CA TYR A 175 -3.99 9.14 -1.78
C TYR A 175 -4.88 8.02 -1.25
N ALA A 176 -6.17 8.08 -1.59
CA ALA A 176 -7.14 7.01 -1.38
C ALA A 176 -7.41 6.35 -2.73
N ILE A 177 -6.92 5.13 -2.92
CA ILE A 177 -6.99 4.39 -4.19
C ILE A 177 -8.13 3.37 -4.08
N VAL A 178 -9.25 3.63 -4.75
CA VAL A 178 -10.41 2.73 -4.79
C VAL A 178 -10.25 1.72 -5.91
N LEU A 179 -10.47 0.43 -5.60
CA LEU A 179 -10.14 -0.69 -6.50
C LEU A 179 -11.22 -1.01 -7.54
N ASP A 180 -12.31 -0.24 -7.60
CA ASP A 180 -13.23 -0.22 -8.73
C ASP A 180 -14.03 1.10 -8.72
N TRP A 181 -14.72 1.44 -9.81
CA TRP A 181 -15.51 2.67 -9.87
C TRP A 181 -16.65 2.64 -8.83
N PRO A 182 -16.76 3.63 -7.92
CA PRO A 182 -17.83 3.65 -6.93
C PRO A 182 -19.24 3.71 -7.53
N GLY A 183 -19.37 4.37 -8.68
CA GLY A 183 -20.62 4.58 -9.41
C GLY A 183 -20.83 6.04 -9.80
N ASP A 184 -21.62 6.24 -10.84
CA ASP A 184 -21.96 7.56 -11.39
C ASP A 184 -22.80 8.35 -10.39
N GLY A 185 -22.29 9.50 -9.94
CA GLY A 185 -22.91 10.32 -8.89
C GLY A 185 -22.93 9.67 -7.50
N ALA A 186 -22.28 8.52 -7.33
CA ALA A 186 -22.31 7.78 -6.07
C ALA A 186 -21.54 8.53 -4.98
N GLN A 187 -21.90 8.28 -3.72
CA GLN A 187 -21.17 8.79 -2.58
C GLN A 187 -20.15 7.74 -2.10
N LEU A 188 -18.87 7.98 -2.36
CA LEU A 188 -17.78 7.20 -1.78
C LEU A 188 -17.61 7.59 -0.31
N ASN A 189 -17.46 6.60 0.57
CA ASN A 189 -17.21 6.82 1.99
C ASN A 189 -15.83 6.31 2.39
N LEU A 190 -14.94 7.21 2.82
CA LEU A 190 -13.66 6.84 3.43
C LEU A 190 -13.85 6.75 4.95
N GLN A 191 -14.12 5.55 5.46
CA GLN A 191 -14.53 5.32 6.85
C GLN A 191 -13.44 5.66 7.86
N THR A 192 -12.17 5.42 7.49
CA THR A 192 -10.99 5.74 8.30
C THR A 192 -10.94 7.24 8.61
N LEU A 193 -11.51 8.06 7.73
CA LEU A 193 -11.54 9.51 7.86
C LEU A 193 -12.78 10.04 8.58
N LYS A 194 -13.43 9.26 9.44
CA LYS A 194 -14.55 9.74 10.27
C LYS A 194 -14.10 10.76 11.33
N SER A 195 -15.02 11.65 11.71
CA SER A 195 -14.73 12.81 12.57
C SER A 195 -14.19 12.48 13.96
N SER A 196 -14.47 11.28 14.48
CA SER A 196 -13.90 10.81 15.75
C SER A 196 -12.43 10.40 15.67
N ARG A 197 -11.92 10.11 14.46
CA ARG A 197 -10.55 9.61 14.27
C ARG A 197 -9.58 10.67 13.80
N ILE A 198 -10.02 11.58 12.94
CA ILE A 198 -9.16 12.57 12.30
C ILE A 198 -9.89 13.90 12.10
N ASP A 199 -9.21 15.00 12.37
CA ASP A 199 -9.71 16.35 12.11
C ASP A 199 -9.31 16.77 10.69
N LEU A 200 -10.28 17.00 9.81
CA LEU A 200 -10.04 17.40 8.42
C LEU A 200 -10.11 18.92 8.20
N SER A 201 -10.09 19.75 9.25
CA SER A 201 -10.08 21.22 9.14
C SER A 201 -8.97 21.79 8.25
N SER A 202 -7.85 21.06 8.12
CA SER A 202 -6.71 21.43 7.29
C SER A 202 -6.77 20.90 5.84
N LEU A 203 -7.76 20.07 5.49
CA LEU A 203 -8.00 19.56 4.14
C LEU A 203 -8.40 20.73 3.22
N LYS A 204 -7.68 20.89 2.11
CA LYS A 204 -7.87 22.00 1.16
C LYS A 204 -8.43 21.56 -0.18
N LYS A 205 -8.05 20.38 -0.64
CA LYS A 205 -8.49 19.86 -1.94
C LYS A 205 -8.76 18.37 -1.85
N VAL A 206 -9.83 17.97 -2.53
CA VAL A 206 -10.17 16.59 -2.83
C VAL A 206 -10.29 16.49 -4.35
N GLU A 207 -9.42 15.70 -4.97
CA GLU A 207 -9.27 15.64 -6.42
C GLU A 207 -9.21 14.19 -6.88
N LEU A 208 -9.96 13.83 -7.93
CA LEU A 208 -9.77 12.57 -8.65
C LEU A 208 -8.61 12.76 -9.63
N LEU A 209 -7.62 11.86 -9.65
CA LEU A 209 -6.58 11.87 -10.68
C LEU A 209 -7.22 11.72 -12.06
N GLY A 210 -6.74 12.44 -13.06
CA GLY A 210 -7.28 12.42 -14.42
C GLY A 210 -6.76 11.25 -15.26
N GLU A 211 -7.31 11.11 -16.47
CA GLU A 211 -6.84 10.11 -17.44
C GLU A 211 -5.39 10.36 -17.91
N GLN A 212 -4.89 11.58 -17.75
CA GLN A 212 -3.52 11.96 -18.05
C GLN A 212 -2.79 12.37 -16.76
N ALA A 213 -1.54 11.95 -16.62
CA ALA A 213 -0.70 12.32 -15.48
C ALA A 213 -0.68 13.83 -15.26
N GLY A 214 -0.83 14.26 -14.00
CA GLY A 214 -0.85 15.67 -13.62
C GLY A 214 -2.13 16.43 -13.99
N LYS A 215 -3.16 15.76 -14.51
CA LYS A 215 -4.52 16.30 -14.63
C LYS A 215 -5.36 15.81 -13.47
N TYR A 216 -6.29 16.65 -13.01
CA TYR A 216 -7.12 16.38 -11.85
C TYR A 216 -8.54 16.87 -12.09
N ILE A 217 -9.51 16.17 -11.53
CA ILE A 217 -10.93 16.56 -11.50
C ILE A 217 -11.26 16.91 -10.06
N ALA A 218 -11.69 18.14 -9.81
CA ALA A 218 -12.09 18.58 -8.47
C ALA A 218 -13.35 17.83 -8.01
N LEU A 219 -13.35 17.37 -6.75
CA LEU A 219 -14.48 16.73 -6.09
C LEU A 219 -15.01 17.65 -4.99
N ASP A 220 -15.62 18.77 -5.39
CA ASP A 220 -15.98 19.88 -4.49
C ASP A 220 -17.09 19.51 -3.49
N THR A 221 -17.92 18.53 -3.83
CA THR A 221 -18.98 18.04 -2.94
C THR A 221 -18.46 16.93 -2.05
N HIS A 222 -17.92 17.30 -0.89
CA HIS A 222 -17.47 16.37 0.14
C HIS A 222 -17.80 16.89 1.55
N ALA A 223 -18.07 15.98 2.48
CA ALA A 223 -18.38 16.29 3.86
C ALA A 223 -17.91 15.19 4.80
N GLN A 224 -17.37 15.58 5.96
CA GLN A 224 -16.99 14.63 7.01
C GLN A 224 -18.13 14.47 8.02
N ASP A 225 -18.43 13.24 8.41
CA ASP A 225 -19.36 12.92 9.49
C ASP A 225 -18.81 11.82 10.42
N LYS A 226 -19.67 11.28 11.30
CA LYS A 226 -19.32 10.23 12.26
C LYS A 226 -18.98 8.89 11.60
N THR A 227 -19.32 8.70 10.32
CA THR A 227 -19.17 7.46 9.55
C THR A 227 -18.05 7.51 8.52
N GLY A 228 -17.53 8.70 8.18
CA GLY A 228 -16.37 8.86 7.30
C GLY A 228 -16.30 10.21 6.62
N LEU A 229 -15.36 10.35 5.68
CA LEU A 229 -15.38 11.42 4.68
C LEU A 229 -16.21 10.95 3.48
N LYS A 230 -17.34 11.59 3.26
CA LYS A 230 -18.22 11.40 2.10
C LYS A 230 -17.72 12.23 0.94
N ILE A 231 -17.51 11.61 -0.20
CA ILE A 231 -17.06 12.28 -1.44
C ILE A 231 -18.05 11.90 -2.53
N THR A 232 -18.70 12.89 -3.14
CA THR A 232 -19.57 12.65 -4.29
C THR A 232 -18.72 12.47 -5.54
N MET A 233 -18.85 11.32 -6.18
CA MET A 233 -18.19 11.01 -7.44
C MET A 233 -18.83 11.78 -8.60
N PRO A 234 -18.10 12.03 -9.70
CA PRO A 234 -18.65 12.62 -10.91
C PRO A 234 -19.94 11.92 -11.38
N PRO A 235 -20.91 12.66 -11.97
CA PRO A 235 -22.19 12.11 -12.41
C PRO A 235 -22.07 11.12 -13.58
N GLN A 236 -20.89 11.03 -14.19
CA GLN A 236 -20.53 10.03 -15.18
C GLN A 236 -19.06 9.71 -15.00
N SER A 237 -18.69 8.43 -15.08
CA SER A 237 -17.28 8.03 -15.07
C SER A 237 -16.49 8.76 -16.17
N PRO A 238 -15.44 9.52 -15.82
CA PRO A 238 -14.68 10.30 -16.79
C PRO A 238 -13.81 9.43 -17.70
N TYR A 239 -13.45 8.21 -17.26
CA TYR A 239 -12.62 7.26 -17.99
C TYR A 239 -12.73 5.87 -17.35
N SER A 240 -12.30 4.82 -18.05
CA SER A 240 -12.21 3.46 -17.49
C SER A 240 -10.79 3.15 -17.01
N ALA A 241 -10.67 2.58 -15.81
CA ALA A 241 -9.41 2.13 -15.23
C ALA A 241 -9.62 0.94 -14.29
N SER A 242 -8.56 0.17 -14.04
CA SER A 242 -8.59 -0.92 -13.05
C SER A 242 -8.79 -0.42 -11.62
N ALA A 243 -8.29 0.77 -11.29
CA ALA A 243 -8.46 1.43 -9.99
C ALA A 243 -8.37 2.95 -10.17
N TYR A 244 -8.91 3.72 -9.22
CA TYR A 244 -9.03 5.18 -9.27
C TYR A 244 -8.42 5.81 -8.03
N ALA A 245 -7.57 6.82 -8.19
CA ALA A 245 -6.90 7.47 -7.08
C ALA A 245 -7.51 8.85 -6.77
N ILE A 246 -7.91 9.04 -5.52
CA ILE A 246 -8.36 10.33 -4.99
C ILE A 246 -7.21 10.93 -4.18
N LYS A 247 -6.85 12.16 -4.51
CA LYS A 247 -5.81 12.96 -3.88
C LYS A 247 -6.42 13.93 -2.88
N LEU A 248 -6.04 13.78 -1.62
CA LEU A 248 -6.43 14.65 -0.52
C LEU A 248 -5.23 15.52 -0.14
N THR A 249 -5.32 16.83 -0.39
CA THR A 249 -4.21 17.77 -0.13
C THR A 249 -4.51 18.61 1.11
N PHE A 250 -3.58 18.63 2.06
CA PHE A 250 -3.68 19.36 3.31
C PHE A 250 -2.80 20.62 3.29
N SER A 251 -3.23 21.68 3.97
CA SER A 251 -2.45 22.93 4.15
C SER A 251 -1.22 22.79 5.05
N GLY A 252 -1.11 21.66 5.75
CA GLY A 252 0.05 21.26 6.54
C GLY A 252 0.23 19.75 6.43
N THR A 253 0.85 19.12 7.42
CA THR A 253 0.96 17.66 7.43
C THR A 253 -0.41 16.99 7.58
N ILE A 254 -0.58 15.80 7.03
CA ILE A 254 -1.76 14.94 7.24
C ILE A 254 -2.00 14.84 8.76
N PRO A 255 -3.19 15.19 9.25
CA PRO A 255 -3.51 15.14 10.67
C PRO A 255 -3.32 13.73 11.24
N THR A 256 -2.84 13.64 12.48
CA THR A 256 -2.61 12.35 13.14
C THR A 256 -3.93 11.60 13.31
N LEU A 257 -3.95 10.36 12.83
CA LEU A 257 -5.07 9.45 12.98
C LEU A 257 -5.13 8.91 14.41
N THR A 258 -6.28 9.05 15.05
CA THR A 258 -6.58 8.40 16.33
C THR A 258 -6.95 6.93 16.07
N PRO A 259 -6.36 5.94 16.77
CA PRO A 259 -6.73 4.54 16.63
C PRO A 259 -8.22 4.30 16.93
N ASP A 260 -8.84 3.32 16.28
CA ASP A 260 -10.22 2.93 16.59
C ASP A 260 -10.34 2.38 18.02
N GLY A 261 -11.40 2.77 18.74
CA GLY A 261 -11.61 2.40 20.15
C GLY A 261 -10.83 3.24 21.17
N TYR A 262 -10.11 4.27 20.73
CA TYR A 262 -9.37 5.19 21.58
C TYR A 262 -9.85 6.63 21.39
N ALA A 263 -9.83 7.41 22.47
CA ALA A 263 -10.00 8.85 22.41
C ALA A 263 -8.63 9.53 22.58
N LYS A 264 -8.48 10.74 22.01
CA LYS A 264 -7.36 11.60 22.39
C LYS A 264 -7.48 11.88 23.89
N ALA A 265 -6.44 11.56 24.67
CA ALA A 265 -6.43 11.95 26.06
C ALA A 265 -6.49 13.48 26.14
N SER A 266 -7.49 14.02 26.84
CA SER A 266 -7.46 15.41 27.26
C SER A 266 -6.27 15.58 28.21
N ALA A 267 -5.55 16.70 28.11
CA ALA A 267 -4.34 16.97 28.87
C ALA A 267 -4.59 17.25 30.37
N GLU A 268 -5.58 16.61 30.99
CA GLU A 268 -5.82 16.69 32.42
C GLU A 268 -5.38 15.38 33.08
N LYS A 269 -4.17 15.41 33.65
CA LYS A 269 -3.74 14.41 34.62
C LYS A 269 -4.62 14.53 35.86
N THR A 270 -5.57 13.62 36.02
CA THR A 270 -6.19 13.33 37.31
C THR A 270 -6.23 11.83 37.53
N GLY A 271 -5.40 11.36 38.47
CA GLY A 271 -5.61 10.11 39.19
C GLY A 271 -5.23 8.81 38.47
N GLU A 272 -4.36 8.07 39.13
CA GLU A 272 -4.02 6.64 39.00
C GLU A 272 -4.99 5.77 38.18
N GLY A 273 -4.48 5.13 37.11
CA GLY A 273 -5.21 4.10 36.37
C GLY A 273 -4.79 3.86 34.91
N ALA A 274 -3.82 4.59 34.35
CA ALA A 274 -3.36 4.36 32.98
C ALA A 274 -2.34 3.21 32.93
N GLU A 275 -2.80 1.99 32.63
CA GLU A 275 -1.92 0.91 32.18
C GLU A 275 -1.17 1.36 30.91
N GLN A 276 0.14 1.09 30.91
CA GLN A 276 1.17 1.66 30.04
C GLN A 276 0.84 1.61 28.54
N ALA A 277 0.74 2.78 27.91
CA ALA A 277 0.85 2.92 26.47
C ALA A 277 2.34 2.87 26.07
N PHE A 278 2.69 1.95 25.17
CA PHE A 278 4.05 1.60 24.76
C PHE A 278 4.99 2.81 24.50
N ASP A 279 6.13 2.82 25.21
CA ASP A 279 7.30 3.72 25.17
C ASP A 279 8.17 3.48 23.91
N SER A 280 8.85 4.41 23.22
CA SER A 280 9.89 5.34 23.72
C SER A 280 10.13 6.63 22.88
N ASN A 281 9.10 7.15 22.20
CA ASN A 281 9.24 8.35 21.37
C ASN A 281 8.71 9.62 22.05
N PRO A 282 9.51 10.69 22.29
CA PRO A 282 9.10 11.92 22.99
C PRO A 282 8.05 12.79 22.26
N LYS A 283 7.44 12.31 21.17
CA LYS A 283 6.30 12.92 20.46
C LYS A 283 4.97 12.17 20.65
N THR A 284 4.90 11.17 21.53
CA THR A 284 3.69 10.36 21.77
C THR A 284 2.56 11.20 22.36
N LYS A 285 1.57 11.49 21.53
CA LYS A 285 0.23 11.92 21.97
C LYS A 285 -0.44 10.69 22.59
N TRP A 286 -0.81 10.78 23.85
CA TRP A 286 -1.45 9.71 24.60
C TRP A 286 -2.88 9.48 24.09
N TYR A 287 -3.24 8.22 23.87
CA TYR A 287 -4.58 7.79 23.50
C TYR A 287 -5.10 6.87 24.62
N THR A 288 -6.26 7.21 25.18
CA THR A 288 -6.86 6.42 26.26
C THR A 288 -7.94 5.52 25.65
N LYS A 289 -7.91 4.22 25.99
CA LYS A 289 -8.92 3.25 25.58
C LYS A 289 -10.27 3.67 26.19
N VAL A 290 -11.30 3.82 25.36
CA VAL A 290 -12.65 4.12 25.87
C VAL A 290 -13.34 2.80 26.14
N ASN A 291 -13.50 2.43 27.42
CA ASN A 291 -14.30 1.28 27.81
C ASN A 291 -15.80 1.63 27.63
N GLY A 292 -16.53 0.87 26.80
CA GLY A 292 -18.00 0.94 26.74
C GLY A 292 -18.64 1.44 25.44
N ALA A 293 -18.02 1.27 24.26
CA ALA A 293 -18.76 1.38 23.01
C ALA A 293 -19.44 0.04 22.67
N THR A 294 -20.70 -0.12 23.09
CA THR A 294 -21.66 -1.05 22.47
C THR A 294 -22.12 -0.50 21.14
#